data_AF-A0A7J2R081-F1
#
_entry.id   AF-A0A7J2R081-F1
#
_cell.length_a   1.000
_cell.length_b   1.000
_cell.length_c   1.000
_cell.angle_alpha   90.00
_cell.angle_beta   90.00
_cell.angle_gamma   90.00
#
_symmetry.space_group_name_H-M   'P 1'
#
loop_
_entity.id
_entity.type
_entity.pdbx_description
1 polymer ?
#
loop_
_entity_poly.entity_id
_entity_poly.type
_entity_poly.pdbx_seq_one_letter_code
_entity_poly.pdbx_strand_id
1 'polypeptide(L)'
;METFGRNKRTVWPINPKPYKEAHFAVFPEELCETPLKAGCPSFVCIKCGNPKFPIYTPSKEYEKLLKSQRKTEAYTSKRREEAIKVGNAFGVKKVSAYPDYKISFEQTCNCNVEFTGGVVLDPFFGSGTTGVVALKQQKKFIGIELNPEYIEIANKRLKPHLEQRKL
;
A
#
# COMPACT_ATOMS: atom_id res chain seq x y z
N MET A 1 6.72 -0.46 13.57
CA MET A 1 5.25 -0.58 13.49
C MET A 1 4.78 0.34 12.38
N GLU A 2 4.22 -0.20 11.29
CA GLU A 2 3.55 0.64 10.29
C GLU A 2 2.33 1.27 10.96
N THR A 3 2.30 2.60 11.05
CA THR A 3 1.17 3.34 11.61
C THR A 3 0.09 3.43 10.56
N PHE A 4 -1.10 2.93 10.86
CA PHE A 4 -2.23 2.95 9.93
C PHE A 4 -2.76 4.38 9.82
N GLY A 5 -2.46 5.02 8.70
CA GLY A 5 -3.00 6.33 8.33
C GLY A 5 -4.40 6.22 7.71
N ARG A 6 -4.96 7.37 7.32
CA ARG A 6 -6.17 7.41 6.47
C ARG A 6 -5.87 6.76 5.11
N ASN A 7 -6.91 6.21 4.48
CA ASN A 7 -6.84 5.78 3.08
C ASN A 7 -6.26 6.90 2.21
N LYS A 8 -5.38 6.54 1.26
CA LYS A 8 -4.81 7.50 0.29
C LYS A 8 -5.95 8.13 -0.51
N ARG A 9 -5.81 9.44 -0.80
CA ARG A 9 -6.75 10.20 -1.64
C ARG A 9 -6.52 9.87 -3.12
N THR A 10 -7.39 10.40 -3.99
CA THR A 10 -7.29 10.25 -5.45
C THR A 10 -6.11 11.00 -6.08
N VAL A 11 -5.59 12.05 -5.41
CA VAL A 11 -4.46 12.84 -5.89
C VAL A 11 -3.25 12.62 -4.98
N TRP A 12 -2.10 12.28 -5.56
CA TRP A 12 -0.85 12.00 -4.84
C TRP A 12 0.21 13.06 -5.16
N PRO A 13 0.70 13.83 -4.17
CA PRO A 13 1.82 14.74 -4.39
C PRO A 13 3.13 13.93 -4.44
N ILE A 14 3.70 13.76 -5.63
CA ILE A 14 4.94 13.01 -5.84
C ILE A 14 5.95 13.93 -6.49
N ASN A 15 7.08 14.15 -5.81
CA ASN A 15 8.15 15.00 -6.32
C ASN A 15 8.97 14.24 -7.39
N PRO A 16 9.39 14.90 -8.47
CA PRO A 16 10.37 14.34 -9.40
C PRO A 16 11.65 13.97 -8.66
N LYS A 17 12.25 12.82 -9.01
CA LYS A 17 13.55 12.39 -8.50
C LYS A 17 14.55 12.37 -9.65
N PRO A 18 15.65 13.14 -9.58
CA PRO A 18 16.64 13.15 -10.64
C PRO A 18 17.33 11.79 -10.75
N TYR A 19 17.61 11.38 -11.98
CA TYR A 19 18.33 10.14 -12.26
C TYR A 19 19.55 10.46 -13.12
N LYS A 20 20.74 10.05 -12.66
CA LYS A 20 22.02 10.48 -13.24
C LYS A 20 22.28 9.97 -14.65
N GLU A 21 21.71 8.82 -15.01
CA GLU A 21 21.92 8.18 -16.32
C GLU A 21 20.82 8.55 -17.33
N ALA A 22 19.94 9.50 -16.99
CA ALA A 22 18.80 9.85 -17.81
C ALA A 22 19.19 10.78 -18.97
N HIS A 23 19.24 10.22 -20.18
CA HIS A 23 18.85 10.97 -21.39
C HIS A 23 17.31 11.04 -21.55
N PHE A 24 16.53 10.47 -20.61
CA PHE A 24 15.07 10.26 -20.74
C PHE A 24 14.27 10.44 -19.44
N ALA A 25 12.96 10.66 -19.57
CA ALA A 25 12.03 10.93 -18.46
C ALA A 25 11.70 9.69 -17.60
N VAL A 26 12.59 9.31 -16.68
CA VAL A 26 12.34 8.26 -15.69
C VAL A 26 11.38 8.76 -14.63
N PHE A 27 10.24 8.09 -14.46
CA PHE A 27 9.31 8.41 -13.37
C PHE A 27 9.85 7.94 -12.00
N PRO A 28 9.54 8.66 -10.90
CA PRO A 28 9.97 8.31 -9.56
C PRO A 28 9.33 6.99 -9.09
N GLU A 29 10.06 6.19 -8.32
CA GLU A 29 9.59 4.89 -7.80
C GLU A 29 8.27 4.99 -7.01
N GLU A 30 8.08 6.07 -6.27
CA GLU A 30 6.90 6.32 -5.44
C GLU A 30 5.59 6.32 -6.25
N LEU A 31 5.67 6.69 -7.53
CA LEU A 31 4.53 6.66 -8.45
C LEU A 31 4.04 5.22 -8.67
N CYS A 32 4.96 4.24 -8.73
CA CYS A 32 4.63 2.83 -8.88
C CYS A 32 4.35 2.13 -7.56
N GLU A 33 4.92 2.59 -6.45
CA GLU A 33 4.74 1.92 -5.16
C GLU A 33 3.26 1.81 -4.75
N THR A 34 2.52 2.90 -4.89
CA THR A 34 1.11 2.97 -4.47
C THR A 34 0.20 2.02 -5.28
N PRO A 35 0.18 2.07 -6.64
CA PRO A 35 -0.66 1.16 -7.43
C PRO A 35 -0.25 -0.31 -7.26
N LEU A 36 1.03 -0.63 -7.11
CA LEU A 36 1.48 -2.01 -6.88
C LEU A 36 1.03 -2.55 -5.51
N LYS A 37 1.08 -1.72 -4.46
CA LYS A 37 0.56 -2.09 -3.12
C LYS A 37 -0.96 -2.32 -3.14
N ALA A 38 -1.69 -1.51 -3.92
CA ALA A 38 -3.14 -1.57 -3.97
C ALA A 38 -3.67 -2.68 -4.89
N GLY A 39 -3.05 -2.88 -6.05
CA GLY A 39 -3.60 -3.72 -7.13
C GLY A 39 -2.96 -5.09 -7.26
N CYS A 40 -1.73 -5.29 -6.78
CA CYS A 40 -1.03 -6.57 -6.93
C CYS A 40 -0.98 -7.30 -5.57
N PRO A 41 -1.47 -8.54 -5.46
CA PRO A 41 -1.43 -9.29 -4.21
C PRO A 41 0.03 -9.60 -3.79
N SER A 42 0.28 -9.56 -2.48
CA SER A 42 1.60 -9.93 -1.92
C SER A 42 1.79 -11.43 -1.77
N PHE A 43 0.68 -12.19 -1.68
CA PHE A 43 0.69 -13.63 -1.55
C PHE A 43 -0.30 -14.24 -2.53
N VAL A 44 0.20 -15.10 -3.41
CA VAL A 44 -0.53 -15.83 -4.44
C VAL A 44 -0.17 -17.31 -4.34
N CYS A 45 -1.17 -18.18 -4.29
CA CYS A 45 -0.98 -19.62 -4.21
C CYS A 45 -0.23 -20.12 -5.46
N ILE A 46 0.88 -20.86 -5.27
CA ILE A 46 1.68 -21.37 -6.40
C ILE A 46 0.94 -22.43 -7.24
N LYS A 47 -0.10 -23.06 -6.69
CA LYS A 47 -0.86 -24.12 -7.36
C LYS A 47 -2.06 -23.58 -8.16
N CYS A 48 -2.86 -22.69 -7.57
CA CYS A 48 -4.11 -22.24 -8.18
C CYS A 48 -4.17 -20.75 -8.52
N GLY A 49 -3.18 -19.94 -8.10
CA GLY A 49 -3.18 -18.50 -8.37
C GLY A 49 -4.11 -17.67 -7.48
N ASN A 50 -4.83 -18.26 -6.53
CA ASN A 50 -5.69 -17.49 -5.62
C ASN A 50 -4.83 -16.64 -4.64
N PRO A 51 -5.18 -15.36 -4.44
CA PRO A 51 -4.44 -14.47 -3.54
C PRO A 51 -4.89 -14.62 -2.08
N LYS A 52 -4.01 -14.36 -1.11
CA LYS A 52 -4.45 -14.09 0.28
C LYS A 52 -4.87 -12.65 0.42
N PHE A 53 -5.98 -12.41 1.12
CA PHE A 53 -6.43 -11.05 1.45
C PHE A 53 -6.03 -10.69 2.88
N PRO A 54 -5.62 -9.43 3.12
CA PRO A 54 -5.36 -8.95 4.47
C PRO A 54 -6.66 -8.82 5.26
N ILE A 55 -6.67 -9.36 6.48
CA ILE A 55 -7.70 -9.12 7.50
C ILE A 55 -7.14 -8.13 8.50
N TYR A 56 -7.89 -7.06 8.77
CA TYR A 56 -7.55 -6.04 9.76
C TYR A 56 -8.36 -6.27 11.03
N THR A 57 -7.70 -6.70 12.10
CA THR A 57 -8.33 -6.92 13.41
C THR A 57 -7.93 -5.78 14.36
N PRO A 58 -8.88 -4.98 14.88
CA PRO A 58 -8.53 -3.89 15.80
C PRO A 58 -7.95 -4.44 17.11
N SER A 59 -7.05 -3.69 17.74
CA SER A 59 -6.62 -4.01 19.11
C SER A 59 -7.78 -3.88 20.10
N LYS A 60 -7.69 -4.54 21.26
CA LYS A 60 -8.76 -4.49 22.27
C LYS A 60 -9.06 -3.05 22.72
N GLU A 61 -8.04 -2.21 22.82
CA GLU A 61 -8.18 -0.80 23.19
C GLU A 61 -8.85 0.00 22.07
N TYR A 62 -8.41 -0.21 20.83
CA TYR A 62 -8.99 0.46 19.67
C TYR A 62 -10.43 0.01 19.38
N GLU A 63 -10.76 -1.26 19.60
CA GLU A 63 -12.11 -1.79 19.50
C GLU A 63 -13.06 -1.12 20.51
N LYS A 64 -12.61 -0.87 21.75
CA LYS A 64 -13.36 -0.10 22.74
C LYS A 64 -13.59 1.33 22.27
N LEU A 65 -12.56 1.98 21.70
CA LEU A 65 -12.68 3.32 21.14
C LEU A 65 -13.68 3.38 19.99
N LEU A 66 -13.62 2.45 19.03
CA LEU A 66 -14.57 2.33 17.92
C LEU A 66 -16.02 2.15 18.42
N LYS A 67 -16.24 1.31 19.43
CA LYS A 67 -17.56 1.11 20.05
C LYS A 67 -18.05 2.36 20.79
N SER A 68 -17.15 3.12 21.41
CA SER A 68 -17.48 4.37 22.09
C SER A 68 -17.84 5.50 21.11
N GLN A 69 -17.16 5.60 19.96
CA GLN A 69 -17.45 6.61 18.94
C GLN A 69 -18.85 6.45 18.33
N ARG A 70 -19.27 5.21 18.05
CA ARG A 70 -20.65 4.90 17.60
C ARG A 70 -21.70 5.36 18.63
N LYS A 71 -21.40 5.28 19.93
CA LYS A 71 -22.29 5.80 20.98
C LYS A 71 -22.30 7.33 21.03
N THR A 72 -21.14 7.98 20.82
CA THR A 72 -21.07 9.45 20.80
C THR A 72 -21.72 10.06 19.57
N GLU A 73 -21.61 9.50 18.37
CA GLU A 73 -22.29 10.05 17.17
C GLU A 73 -23.82 10.03 17.30
N ALA A 74 -24.38 8.99 17.93
CA ALA A 74 -25.82 8.94 18.24
C ALA A 74 -26.24 9.89 19.38
N TYR A 75 -25.33 10.27 20.28
CA TYR A 75 -25.60 11.13 21.45
C TYR A 75 -25.20 12.61 21.24
N THR A 76 -24.40 12.91 20.21
CA THR A 76 -23.80 14.24 19.98
C THR A 76 -24.70 15.19 19.20
N SER A 77 -25.66 14.73 18.42
CA SER A 77 -26.58 15.64 17.71
C SER A 77 -27.33 16.56 18.68
N LYS A 78 -27.95 16.00 19.73
CA LYS A 78 -28.68 16.79 20.75
C LYS A 78 -27.78 17.62 21.66
N ARG A 79 -26.66 17.05 22.14
CA ARG A 79 -25.80 17.72 23.13
C ARG A 79 -24.87 18.76 22.52
N ARG A 80 -24.56 18.65 21.22
CA ARG A 80 -23.77 19.66 20.46
C ARG A 80 -24.62 20.89 20.17
N GLU A 81 -25.91 20.73 19.86
CA GLU A 81 -26.85 21.85 19.78
C GLU A 81 -26.96 22.60 21.12
N GLU A 82 -27.06 21.88 22.24
CA GLU A 82 -27.04 22.49 23.58
C GLU A 82 -25.68 23.15 23.91
N ALA A 83 -24.55 22.48 23.67
CA ALA A 83 -23.23 23.03 23.97
C ALA A 83 -22.88 24.28 23.14
N ILE A 84 -23.40 24.39 21.90
CA ILE A 84 -23.32 25.60 21.08
C ILE A 84 -24.18 26.72 21.69
N LYS A 85 -25.38 26.42 22.21
CA LYS A 85 -26.26 27.39 22.88
C LYS A 85 -25.65 27.95 24.17
N VAL A 86 -24.93 27.14 24.96
CA VAL A 86 -24.29 27.58 26.22
C VAL A 86 -22.82 28.00 26.08
N GLY A 87 -22.29 28.14 24.85
CA GLY A 87 -20.97 28.73 24.61
C GLY A 87 -19.77 27.94 25.15
N ASN A 88 -19.93 26.66 25.49
CA ASN A 88 -18.92 25.88 26.24
C ASN A 88 -18.25 24.77 25.40
N ALA A 89 -17.93 25.09 24.13
CA ALA A 89 -17.36 24.14 23.18
C ALA A 89 -15.84 23.86 23.37
N PHE A 90 -15.18 24.55 24.30
CA PHE A 90 -13.72 24.56 24.44
C PHE A 90 -13.10 23.43 25.30
N GLY A 91 -13.91 22.55 25.89
CA GLY A 91 -13.44 21.53 26.85
C GLY A 91 -13.22 20.11 26.32
N VAL A 92 -13.55 19.82 25.06
CA VAL A 92 -13.47 18.44 24.55
C VAL A 92 -12.03 18.10 24.17
N LYS A 93 -11.32 17.41 25.06
CA LYS A 93 -10.02 16.79 24.75
C LYS A 93 -10.20 15.88 23.52
N LYS A 94 -9.63 16.28 22.38
CA LYS A 94 -9.51 15.41 21.20
C LYS A 94 -8.57 14.26 21.56
N VAL A 95 -9.14 13.13 21.96
CA VAL A 95 -8.37 11.88 22.05
C VAL A 95 -8.04 11.50 20.60
N SER A 96 -6.80 11.74 20.17
CA SER A 96 -6.34 11.29 18.86
C SER A 96 -6.13 9.78 18.92
N ALA A 97 -7.21 9.02 18.68
CA ALA A 97 -7.15 7.58 18.53
C ALA A 97 -6.48 7.27 17.19
N TYR A 98 -5.16 7.09 17.18
CA TYR A 98 -4.50 6.54 16.00
C TYR A 98 -5.07 5.14 15.73
N PRO A 99 -5.38 4.80 14.46
CA PRO A 99 -5.86 3.47 14.13
C PRO A 99 -4.82 2.41 14.51
N ASP A 100 -5.26 1.43 15.29
CA ASP A 100 -4.42 0.33 15.76
C ASP A 100 -5.06 -1.01 15.36
N TYR A 101 -4.57 -1.54 14.24
CA TYR A 101 -4.99 -2.80 13.66
C TYR A 101 -3.83 -3.79 13.62
N LYS A 102 -4.12 -5.06 13.92
CA LYS A 102 -3.26 -6.19 13.57
C LYS A 102 -3.67 -6.71 12.21
N ILE A 103 -2.69 -6.91 11.31
CA ILE A 103 -2.93 -7.55 10.01
C ILE A 103 -2.68 -9.05 10.15
N SER A 104 -3.66 -9.84 9.74
CA SER A 104 -3.49 -11.26 9.40
C SER A 104 -3.85 -11.49 7.93
N PHE A 105 -3.63 -12.69 7.42
CA PHE A 105 -3.94 -13.04 6.03
C PHE A 105 -4.84 -14.27 5.99
N GLU A 106 -5.96 -14.18 5.28
CA GLU A 106 -6.87 -15.30 5.09
C GLU A 106 -6.47 -16.13 3.88
N GLN A 107 -6.57 -17.45 4.02
CA GLN A 107 -6.35 -18.37 2.93
C GLN A 107 -7.63 -18.52 2.10
N THR A 108 -7.54 -18.25 0.80
CA THR A 108 -8.66 -18.29 -0.15
C THR A 108 -8.71 -19.57 -0.98
N CYS A 109 -7.90 -20.58 -0.63
CA CYS A 109 -7.85 -21.86 -1.33
C CYS A 109 -7.41 -22.99 -0.37
N ASN A 110 -7.77 -24.23 -0.64
CA ASN A 110 -7.37 -25.37 0.21
C ASN A 110 -6.15 -26.13 -0.34
N CYS A 111 -5.30 -25.47 -1.13
CA CYS A 111 -4.19 -26.13 -1.82
C CYS A 111 -3.07 -26.58 -0.87
N ASN A 112 -2.96 -25.97 0.32
CA ASN A 112 -1.92 -26.24 1.32
C ASN A 112 -0.50 -26.26 0.72
N VAL A 113 -0.19 -25.24 -0.08
CA VAL A 113 1.12 -25.04 -0.72
C VAL A 113 1.68 -23.68 -0.31
N GLU A 114 2.96 -23.46 -0.64
CA GLU A 114 3.61 -22.17 -0.47
C GLU A 114 2.95 -21.06 -1.30
N PHE A 115 3.23 -19.82 -0.92
CA PHE A 115 2.73 -18.62 -1.60
C PHE A 115 3.90 -17.83 -2.16
N THR A 116 3.66 -17.21 -3.31
CA THR A 116 4.62 -16.33 -3.99
C THR A 116 4.04 -14.93 -4.17
N GLY A 117 4.87 -13.95 -4.53
CA GLY A 117 4.38 -12.63 -4.87
C GLY A 117 3.57 -12.64 -6.16
N GLY A 118 2.53 -11.79 -6.23
CA GLY A 118 1.79 -11.57 -7.47
C GLY A 118 2.65 -11.04 -8.61
N VAL A 119 2.12 -11.09 -9.83
CA VAL A 119 2.81 -10.64 -11.05
C VAL A 119 2.25 -9.28 -11.47
N VAL A 120 3.14 -8.34 -11.77
CA VAL A 120 2.81 -7.02 -12.32
C VAL A 120 3.13 -7.01 -13.81
N LEU A 121 2.19 -6.61 -14.65
CA LEU A 121 2.43 -6.37 -16.08
C LEU A 121 2.63 -4.87 -16.31
N ASP A 122 3.68 -4.51 -17.04
CA ASP A 122 3.91 -3.17 -17.54
C ASP A 122 4.23 -3.22 -19.04
N PRO A 123 3.28 -2.83 -19.92
CA PRO A 123 3.47 -2.88 -21.36
C PRO A 123 4.34 -1.74 -21.91
N PHE A 124 4.71 -0.76 -21.08
CA PHE A 124 5.54 0.40 -21.43
C PHE A 124 6.66 0.55 -20.41
N PHE A 125 7.46 -0.51 -20.29
CA PHE A 125 8.38 -0.70 -19.17
C PHE A 125 9.45 0.37 -19.07
N GLY A 126 9.84 0.97 -20.21
CA GLY A 126 10.86 2.01 -20.29
C GLY A 126 12.13 1.57 -19.58
N SER A 127 12.65 2.42 -18.72
CA SER A 127 13.84 2.14 -17.91
C SER A 127 13.62 1.15 -16.75
N GLY A 128 12.46 0.51 -16.63
CA GLY A 128 12.22 -0.60 -15.70
C GLY A 128 11.90 -0.22 -14.25
N THR A 129 11.46 1.01 -13.98
CA THR A 129 11.10 1.45 -12.62
C THR A 129 10.00 0.57 -12.00
N THR A 130 9.00 0.14 -12.77
CA THR A 130 7.95 -0.77 -12.29
C THR A 130 8.53 -2.10 -11.79
N GLY A 131 9.51 -2.66 -12.50
CA GLY A 131 10.16 -3.92 -12.11
C GLY A 131 11.01 -3.76 -10.85
N VAL A 132 11.74 -2.65 -10.71
CA VAL A 132 12.48 -2.32 -9.48
C VAL A 132 11.54 -2.30 -8.27
N VAL A 133 10.40 -1.60 -8.39
CA VAL A 133 9.41 -1.51 -7.30
C VAL A 133 8.76 -2.86 -7.03
N ALA A 134 8.42 -3.63 -8.06
CA ALA A 134 7.87 -4.97 -7.90
C ALA A 134 8.83 -5.87 -7.11
N LEU A 135 10.12 -5.88 -7.45
CA LEU A 135 11.14 -6.66 -6.74
C LEU A 135 11.30 -6.22 -5.28
N LYS A 136 11.36 -4.90 -5.00
CA LYS A 136 11.39 -4.37 -3.63
C LYS A 136 10.19 -4.79 -2.79
N GLN A 137 9.02 -4.96 -3.41
CA GLN A 137 7.80 -5.43 -2.76
C GLN A 137 7.65 -6.97 -2.77
N GLN A 138 8.70 -7.71 -3.12
CA GLN A 138 8.71 -9.18 -3.23
C GLN A 138 7.69 -9.73 -4.25
N LYS A 139 7.29 -8.91 -5.22
CA LYS A 139 6.41 -9.28 -6.34
C LYS A 139 7.25 -9.75 -7.53
N LYS A 140 6.59 -10.34 -8.51
CA LYS A 140 7.14 -10.66 -9.83
C LYS A 140 6.68 -9.60 -10.82
N PHE A 141 7.32 -9.51 -11.98
CA PHE A 141 6.90 -8.60 -13.04
C PHE A 141 7.13 -9.19 -14.43
N ILE A 142 6.40 -8.65 -15.39
CA ILE A 142 6.58 -8.82 -16.83
C ILE A 142 6.65 -7.40 -17.39
N GLY A 143 7.81 -7.01 -17.92
CA GLY A 143 8.01 -5.73 -18.57
C GLY A 143 8.14 -5.91 -20.07
N ILE A 144 7.42 -5.11 -20.85
CA ILE A 144 7.53 -5.07 -22.31
C ILE A 144 8.07 -3.69 -22.69
N GLU A 145 9.12 -3.68 -23.50
CA GLU A 145 9.74 -2.46 -24.03
C GLU A 145 10.22 -2.74 -25.46
N LEU A 146 10.02 -1.78 -26.35
CA LEU A 146 10.40 -1.90 -27.76
C LEU A 146 11.82 -1.37 -28.01
N ASN A 147 12.24 -0.34 -27.28
CA ASN A 147 13.52 0.30 -27.48
C ASN A 147 14.65 -0.51 -26.80
N PRO A 148 15.64 -1.03 -27.56
CA PRO A 148 16.75 -1.78 -26.98
C PRO A 148 17.58 -0.98 -25.98
N GLU A 149 17.74 0.33 -26.15
CA GLU A 149 18.47 1.18 -25.19
C GLU A 149 17.78 1.21 -23.82
N TYR A 150 16.44 1.25 -23.80
CA TYR A 150 15.68 1.17 -22.54
C TYR A 150 15.77 -0.22 -21.91
N ILE A 151 15.81 -1.29 -22.71
CA ILE A 151 16.01 -2.66 -22.22
C ILE A 151 17.36 -2.77 -21.51
N GLU A 152 18.44 -2.21 -22.07
CA GLU A 152 19.77 -2.21 -21.45
C GLU A 152 19.77 -1.47 -20.10
N ILE A 153 19.19 -0.26 -20.06
CA ILE A 153 19.06 0.52 -18.82
C ILE A 153 18.24 -0.25 -17.77
N ALA A 154 17.11 -0.83 -18.18
CA ALA A 154 16.24 -1.60 -17.30
C ALA A 154 16.99 -2.81 -16.73
N ASN A 155 17.69 -3.58 -17.55
CA ASN A 155 18.49 -4.73 -17.11
C ASN A 155 19.55 -4.33 -16.08
N LYS A 156 20.28 -3.23 -16.33
CA LYS A 156 21.28 -2.69 -15.40
C LYS A 156 20.65 -2.32 -14.05
N ARG A 157 19.47 -1.68 -14.06
CA ARG A 157 18.73 -1.29 -12.85
C ARG A 157 18.16 -2.48 -12.08
N LEU A 158 17.71 -3.52 -12.78
CA LEU A 158 17.08 -4.70 -12.19
C LEU A 158 18.11 -5.67 -11.59
N LYS A 159 19.30 -5.78 -12.19
CA LYS A 159 20.35 -6.71 -11.78
C LYS A 159 20.61 -6.76 -10.26
N PRO A 160 20.88 -5.66 -9.54
CA PRO A 160 21.15 -5.73 -8.11
C PRO A 160 19.97 -6.28 -7.29
N HIS A 161 18.74 -6.00 -7.72
CA HIS A 161 17.53 -6.48 -7.04
C HIS A 161 17.24 -7.97 -7.31
N LEU A 162 17.62 -8.45 -8.49
CA LEU A 162 17.50 -9.87 -8.84
C LEU A 162 18.55 -10.73 -8.11
N GLU A 163 19.77 -10.21 -7.96
CA GLU A 163 20.86 -10.89 -7.26
C GLU A 163 20.60 -11.01 -5.75
N GLN A 164 20.10 -9.95 -5.11
CA GLN A 164 19.69 -9.96 -3.70
C GLN A 164 18.64 -11.01 -3.38
N ARG A 165 17.86 -11.45 -4.37
CA ARG A 165 16.76 -12.40 -4.22
C ARG A 165 17.20 -13.87 -4.30
N LYS A 166 18.42 -14.13 -4.75
CA LYS A 166 18.98 -15.49 -4.90
C LYS A 166 19.75 -15.97 -3.66
N LEU A 167 19.99 -15.08 -2.70
CA LEU A 167 20.59 -15.35 -1.39
C LEU A 167 19.50 -15.67 -0.37
#